data_AF-A0A645EQ63-F1
#
_entry.id   AF-A0A645EQ63-F1
#
_cell.length_a   1.000
_cell.length_b   1.000
_cell.length_c   1.000
_cell.angle_alpha   90.00
_cell.angle_beta   90.00
_cell.angle_gamma   90.00
#
_symmetry.space_group_name_H-M   'P 1'
#
loop_
_entity.id
_entity.type
_entity.pdbx_description
1 polymer ?
#
loop_
_entity_poly.entity_id
_entity_poly.type
_entity_poly.pdbx_seq_one_letter_code
_entity_poly.pdbx_strand_id
1 'polypeptide(L)'
;MVLKNISFMLNSFLGCSEYRYIIFCWVMYRQEILDDLLSRLVLDDVSVYKFSLVASEAALTRRLEKDAAEGRRDIGGLPRSMERLGPYEGMDTIKIDISERTAAWAAGIIMKQIGR
;
A
#
# COMPACT_ATOMS: atom_id res chain seq x y z
N MET A 1 -14.89 3.21 12.25
CA MET A 1 -13.94 3.24 13.39
C MET A 1 -12.49 3.15 12.92
N VAL A 2 -12.13 2.18 12.07
CA VAL A 2 -10.75 1.98 11.57
C VAL A 2 -10.16 3.22 10.90
N LEU A 3 -10.84 3.80 9.88
CA LEU A 3 -10.35 5.00 9.21
C LEU A 3 -10.16 6.19 10.15
N LYS A 4 -11.08 6.40 11.11
CA LYS A 4 -10.94 7.46 12.13
C LYS A 4 -9.65 7.28 12.94
N ASN A 5 -9.34 6.05 13.35
CA ASN A 5 -8.13 5.77 14.13
C ASN A 5 -6.87 5.91 13.29
N ILE A 6 -6.89 5.44 12.04
CA ILE A 6 -5.78 5.61 11.09
C ILE A 6 -5.51 7.10 10.85
N SER A 7 -6.53 7.89 10.52
CA SER A 7 -6.37 9.33 10.28
C SER A 7 -5.86 10.07 11.51
N PHE A 8 -6.37 9.74 12.71
CA PHE A 8 -5.89 10.34 13.95
C PHE A 8 -4.38 10.07 14.18
N MET A 9 -3.96 8.82 13.97
CA MET A 9 -2.57 8.43 14.14
C MET A 9 -1.66 9.09 13.09
N LEU A 10 -2.08 9.10 11.82
CA LEU A 10 -1.32 9.73 10.75
C LEU A 10 -1.19 11.25 10.96
N ASN A 11 -2.26 11.93 11.37
CA ASN A 11 -2.19 13.36 11.69
C ASN A 11 -1.24 13.66 12.86
N SER A 12 -1.12 12.75 13.83
CA SER A 12 -0.16 12.89 14.93
C SER A 12 1.28 12.83 14.43
N PHE A 13 1.58 11.97 13.45
CA PHE A 13 2.90 11.91 12.81
C PHE A 13 3.15 13.12 11.90
N LEU A 14 2.15 13.51 11.11
CA LEU A 14 2.23 14.66 10.19
C LEU A 14 2.46 15.98 10.94
N GLY A 15 1.88 16.13 12.13
CA GLY A 15 2.07 17.31 13.00
C GLY A 15 3.42 17.36 13.72
N CYS A 16 4.31 16.38 13.55
CA CYS A 16 5.60 16.32 14.23
C CYS A 16 6.74 16.62 13.25
N SER A 17 7.39 17.78 13.44
CA SER A 17 8.45 18.29 12.56
C SER A 17 9.72 17.45 12.49
N GLU A 18 9.93 16.55 13.45
CA GLU A 18 11.10 15.66 13.49
C GLU A 18 11.03 14.58 12.39
N TYR A 19 9.84 14.28 11.88
CA TYR A 19 9.66 13.29 10.82
C TYR A 19 9.78 13.92 9.44
N ARG A 20 10.80 13.49 8.71
CA ARG A 20 10.97 13.86 7.29
C ARG A 20 10.14 12.99 6.33
N TYR A 21 9.89 11.73 6.70
CA TYR A 21 9.12 10.79 5.88
C TYR A 21 8.19 9.97 6.75
N ILE A 22 6.97 9.75 6.26
CA ILE A 22 5.99 8.85 6.85
C ILE A 22 5.63 7.83 5.78
N ILE A 23 5.89 6.55 6.07
CA ILE A 23 5.53 5.44 5.18
C ILE A 23 4.31 4.75 5.78
N PHE A 24 3.17 4.90 5.12
CA PHE A 24 1.93 4.23 5.51
C PHE A 24 1.61 3.11 4.52
N CYS A 25 1.58 1.87 5.00
CA CYS A 25 1.23 0.69 4.21
C CYS A 25 -0.05 0.07 4.77
N TRP A 26 -1.06 -0.04 3.93
CA TRP A 26 -2.32 -0.68 4.29
C TRP A 26 -2.98 -1.26 3.04
N VAL A 27 -3.81 -2.29 3.22
CA VAL A 27 -4.53 -2.92 2.11
C VAL A 27 -5.78 -2.09 1.79
N MET A 28 -5.65 -1.19 0.82
CA MET A 28 -6.71 -0.30 0.34
C MET A 28 -6.90 -0.54 -1.15
N TYR A 29 -7.95 -1.27 -1.53
CA TYR A 29 -8.18 -1.68 -2.92
C TYR A 29 -9.30 -0.90 -3.60
N ARG A 30 -9.82 0.17 -2.98
CA ARG A 30 -10.87 1.01 -3.57
C ARG A 30 -10.50 2.49 -3.46
N GLN A 31 -10.77 3.25 -4.52
CA GLN A 31 -10.37 4.66 -4.63
C GLN A 31 -11.02 5.50 -3.53
N GLU A 32 -12.29 5.26 -3.23
CA GLU A 32 -13.04 6.02 -2.22
C GLU A 32 -12.48 5.84 -0.81
N ILE A 33 -11.82 4.71 -0.51
CA ILE A 33 -11.16 4.49 0.79
C ILE A 33 -9.92 5.38 0.88
N LEU A 34 -9.17 5.48 -0.21
CA LEU A 34 -7.98 6.33 -0.30
C LEU A 34 -8.37 7.81 -0.22
N ASP A 35 -9.41 8.22 -0.94
CA ASP A 35 -9.90 9.59 -0.94
C ASP A 35 -10.46 9.99 0.43
N ASP A 36 -11.27 9.13 1.06
CA ASP A 36 -11.79 9.38 2.42
C ASP A 36 -10.64 9.49 3.43
N LEU A 37 -9.61 8.64 3.33
CA LEU A 37 -8.43 8.75 4.17
C LEU A 37 -7.73 10.10 3.98
N LEU A 38 -7.39 10.47 2.74
CA LEU A 38 -6.66 11.70 2.43
C LEU A 38 -7.45 12.95 2.84
N SER A 39 -8.77 12.96 2.66
CA SER A 39 -9.63 14.08 3.06
C SER A 39 -9.61 14.38 4.56
N ARG A 40 -9.19 13.41 5.39
CA ARG A 40 -9.10 13.54 6.84
C ARG A 40 -7.69 13.92 7.32
N LEU A 41 -6.71 13.97 6.43
CA LEU A 41 -5.33 14.27 6.78
C LEU A 41 -5.05 15.78 6.67
N VAL A 42 -4.26 16.28 7.62
CA VAL A 42 -3.69 17.64 7.57
C VAL A 42 -2.40 17.55 6.77
N LEU A 43 -2.44 18.01 5.52
CA LEU A 43 -1.38 17.83 4.53
C LEU A 43 -0.70 19.14 4.14
N ASP A 44 -0.83 20.18 4.96
CA ASP A 44 -0.13 21.45 4.78
C ASP A 44 1.39 21.20 4.72
N ASP A 45 2.03 21.69 3.65
CA ASP A 45 3.45 21.48 3.35
C ASP A 45 3.92 20.01 3.23
N VAL A 46 2.99 19.07 3.01
CA VAL A 46 3.29 17.63 2.85
C VAL A 46 3.15 17.19 1.39
N SER A 47 4.22 16.63 0.84
CA SER A 47 4.16 15.96 -0.48
C SER A 47 3.66 14.53 -0.34
N VAL A 48 2.50 14.23 -0.93
CA VAL A 48 1.89 12.90 -0.88
C VAL A 48 2.20 12.11 -2.14
N TYR A 49 2.73 10.89 -1.96
CA TYR A 49 2.96 9.94 -3.04
C TYR A 49 2.16 8.66 -2.79
N LYS A 50 1.40 8.24 -3.80
CA LYS A 50 0.47 7.11 -3.73
C LYS A 50 0.99 5.98 -4.62
N PHE A 51 1.23 4.81 -4.04
CA PHE A 51 1.77 3.66 -4.75
C PHE A 51 0.86 2.44 -4.59
N SER A 52 0.65 1.70 -5.68
CA SER A 52 0.08 0.35 -5.63
C SER A 52 1.14 -0.63 -6.07
N LEU A 53 1.45 -1.58 -5.20
CA LEU A 53 2.29 -2.72 -5.55
C LEU A 53 1.39 -3.79 -6.17
N VAL A 54 1.45 -3.92 -7.49
CA VAL A 54 0.62 -4.86 -8.26
C VAL A 54 1.43 -6.09 -8.63
N ALA A 55 0.77 -7.24 -8.73
CA ALA A 55 1.38 -8.48 -9.15
C ALA A 55 0.43 -9.22 -10.08
N SER A 56 0.96 -10.00 -10.99
CA SER A 56 0.18 -10.96 -11.74
C SER A 56 -0.48 -11.97 -10.80
N GLU A 57 -1.63 -12.48 -11.21
CA GLU A 57 -2.34 -13.53 -10.48
C GLU A 57 -1.42 -14.73 -10.19
N ALA A 58 -0.67 -15.19 -11.19
CA ALA A 58 0.27 -16.30 -11.02
C ALA A 58 1.37 -16.01 -9.97
N ALA A 59 1.93 -14.80 -9.97
CA ALA A 59 2.96 -14.41 -9.00
C ALA A 59 2.39 -14.26 -7.58
N LEU A 60 1.18 -13.69 -7.46
CA LEU A 60 0.50 -13.55 -6.17
C LEU A 60 0.17 -14.92 -5.60
N THR A 61 -0.47 -15.80 -6.36
CA THR A 61 -0.83 -17.16 -5.94
C THR A 61 0.39 -17.93 -5.45
N ARG A 62 1.49 -17.96 -6.23
CA ARG A 62 2.73 -18.64 -5.85
C ARG A 62 3.28 -18.15 -4.51
N ARG A 63 3.23 -16.84 -4.25
CA ARG A 63 3.70 -16.25 -2.97
C ARG A 63 2.79 -16.61 -1.81
N LEU A 64 1.47 -16.52 -2.01
CA LEU A 64 0.50 -16.83 -0.96
C LEU A 64 0.55 -18.32 -0.58
N GLU A 65 0.69 -19.21 -1.57
CA GLU A 65 0.86 -20.64 -1.35
C GLU A 65 2.15 -20.96 -0.60
N LYS A 66 3.27 -20.31 -0.99
CA LYS A 66 4.54 -20.43 -0.26
C LYS A 66 4.40 -19.98 1.20
N ASP A 67 3.81 -18.81 1.44
CA ASP A 67 3.61 -18.29 2.79
C ASP A 67 2.70 -19.21 3.63
N ALA A 68 1.69 -19.82 3.01
CA ALA A 68 0.82 -20.79 3.67
C ALA A 68 1.56 -22.09 4.01
N ALA A 69 2.36 -22.62 3.08
CA ALA A 69 3.21 -23.80 3.31
C ALA A 69 4.24 -23.56 4.42
N GLU A 70 4.74 -22.33 4.57
CA GLU A 70 5.63 -21.90 5.65
C GLU A 70 4.90 -21.56 6.96
N GLY A 71 3.57 -21.72 7.03
CA GLY A 71 2.75 -21.42 8.21
C GLY A 71 2.64 -19.93 8.55
N ARG A 72 3.05 -19.04 7.65
CA ARG A 72 3.02 -17.57 7.84
C ARG A 72 1.66 -16.96 7.55
N ARG A 73 0.79 -17.66 6.82
CA ARG A 73 -0.53 -17.18 6.43
C ARG A 73 -1.56 -18.32 6.44
N ASP A 74 -2.78 -17.99 6.81
CA ASP A 74 -3.94 -18.87 6.63
C ASP A 74 -4.45 -18.85 5.17
N ILE A 75 -4.72 -20.05 4.64
CA ILE A 75 -5.18 -20.29 3.26
C ILE A 75 -6.52 -19.58 3.00
N GLY A 76 -7.37 -19.39 4.02
CA GLY A 76 -8.65 -18.69 3.90
C GLY A 76 -8.54 -17.24 3.38
N GLY A 77 -7.35 -16.64 3.40
CA GLY A 77 -7.09 -15.30 2.86
C GLY A 77 -6.80 -15.23 1.36
N LEU A 78 -6.62 -16.36 0.66
CA LEU A 78 -6.28 -16.37 -0.78
C LEU A 78 -7.38 -15.72 -1.64
N PRO A 79 -8.66 -16.14 -1.57
CA PRO A 79 -9.71 -15.59 -2.45
C PRO A 79 -9.83 -14.07 -2.33
N ARG A 80 -9.78 -13.55 -1.11
CA ARG A 80 -9.81 -12.10 -0.84
C ARG A 80 -8.61 -11.36 -1.38
N SER A 81 -7.45 -12.00 -1.47
CA SER A 81 -6.26 -11.39 -2.07
C SER A 81 -6.41 -11.30 -3.59
N MET A 82 -7.00 -12.31 -4.22
CA MET A 82 -7.25 -12.34 -5.65
C MET A 82 -8.29 -11.31 -6.10
N GLU A 83 -9.39 -11.19 -5.35
CA GLU A 83 -10.46 -10.20 -5.60
C GLU A 83 -9.94 -8.75 -5.65
N ARG A 84 -8.81 -8.48 -4.98
CA ARG A 84 -8.24 -7.14 -4.87
C ARG A 84 -7.35 -6.77 -6.06
N LEU A 85 -6.92 -7.71 -6.89
CA LEU A 85 -6.02 -7.43 -8.01
C LEU A 85 -6.61 -6.45 -9.01
N GLY A 86 -7.84 -6.72 -9.49
CA GLY A 86 -8.51 -5.88 -10.49
C GLY A 86 -8.74 -4.44 -10.03
N PRO A 87 -9.30 -4.20 -8.84
CA PRO A 87 -9.55 -2.85 -8.35
C PRO A 87 -8.33 -1.92 -8.29
N TYR A 88 -7.12 -2.46 -8.09
CA TYR A 88 -5.91 -1.63 -8.06
C TYR A 88 -5.65 -0.92 -9.39
N GLU A 89 -6.02 -1.48 -10.54
CA GLU A 89 -5.77 -0.85 -11.84
C GLU A 89 -6.50 0.49 -11.99
N GLY A 90 -7.70 0.60 -11.42
CA GLY A 90 -8.53 1.81 -11.49
C GLY A 90 -8.18 2.90 -10.48
N MET A 91 -7.24 2.66 -9.56
CA MET A 91 -6.91 3.65 -8.52
C MET A 91 -5.94 4.72 -9.04
N ASP A 92 -6.10 5.95 -8.59
CA ASP A 92 -5.16 7.06 -8.83
C ASP A 92 -3.90 6.92 -7.97
N THR A 93 -3.05 5.98 -8.36
CA THR A 93 -1.75 5.70 -7.75
C THR A 93 -0.75 5.30 -8.83
N ILE A 94 0.53 5.45 -8.52
CA ILE A 94 1.62 4.93 -9.35
C ILE A 94 1.68 3.41 -9.17
N LYS A 95 1.59 2.67 -10.27
CA LYS A 95 1.63 1.19 -10.24
C LYS A 95 3.08 0.72 -10.34
N ILE A 96 3.44 -0.19 -9.44
CA ILE A 96 4.74 -0.85 -9.46
C ILE A 96 4.47 -2.34 -9.57
N ASP A 97 4.77 -2.91 -10.73
CA ASP A 97 4.71 -4.35 -10.94
C ASP A 97 5.85 -5.02 -10.18
N ILE A 98 5.46 -5.81 -9.17
CA ILE A 98 6.36 -6.54 -8.30
C ILE A 98 6.33 -8.06 -8.56
N SER A 99 5.69 -8.54 -9.62
CA SER A 99 5.45 -9.98 -9.89
C SER A 99 6.69 -10.85 -9.72
N GLU A 100 7.81 -10.43 -10.30
CA GLU A 100 9.09 -11.14 -10.27
C GLU A 100 10.21 -10.26 -9.68
N ARG A 101 9.85 -9.38 -8.74
CA ARG A 101 10.76 -8.39 -8.13
C ARG A 101 10.87 -8.57 -6.63
N THR A 102 12.00 -8.13 -6.07
CA THR A 102 12.26 -8.12 -4.63
C THR A 102 11.72 -6.85 -3.98
N ALA A 103 11.53 -6.90 -2.65
CA ALA A 103 11.16 -5.72 -1.88
C ALA A 103 12.19 -4.58 -2.02
N ALA A 104 13.50 -4.91 -2.05
CA ALA A 104 14.56 -3.94 -2.23
C ALA A 104 14.49 -3.23 -3.59
N TRP A 105 14.17 -3.97 -4.67
CA TRP A 105 13.97 -3.37 -5.98
C TRP A 105 12.78 -2.40 -5.99
N ALA A 106 11.65 -2.80 -5.39
CA ALA A 106 10.47 -1.95 -5.29
C ALA A 106 10.76 -0.66 -4.49
N ALA A 107 11.49 -0.76 -3.38
CA ALA A 107 11.92 0.40 -2.61
C ALA A 107 12.79 1.35 -3.45
N GLY A 108 13.69 0.83 -4.28
CA GLY A 108 14.50 1.63 -5.21
C GLY A 108 13.67 2.38 -6.26
N ILE A 109 12.60 1.76 -6.78
CA ILE A 109 11.66 2.43 -7.69
C ILE A 109 10.90 3.54 -6.97
N ILE A 110 10.42 3.29 -5.74
CA ILE A 110 9.74 4.31 -4.93
C ILE A 110 10.66 5.51 -4.70
N MET A 111 11.92 5.28 -4.28
CA MET A 111 12.93 6.33 -4.09
C MET A 111 13.13 7.19 -5.34
N LYS A 112 13.32 6.53 -6.50
CA LYS A 112 13.46 7.22 -7.78
C LYS A 112 12.24 8.09 -8.11
N GLN A 113 11.03 7.59 -7.82
CA GLN A 113 9.79 8.30 -8.12
C GLN A 113 9.56 9.53 -7.23
N ILE A 114 10.11 9.52 -6.01
CA ILE A 114 10.07 10.66 -5.09
C ILE A 114 11.29 11.59 -5.24
N GLY A 115 12.12 11.38 -6.27
CA GLY A 115 13.29 12.22 -6.57
C GLY A 115 14.44 12.06 -5.57
N ARG A 116 14.67 10.84 -5.07
CA ARG A 116 15.70 10.51 -4.08
C ARG A 116 16.68 9.46 -4.60
#